data_AF-A0A938BHD3-F1
#
_entry.id   AF-A0A938BHD3-F1
#
_cell.length_a   1.000
_cell.length_b   1.000
_cell.length_c   1.000
_cell.angle_alpha   90.00
_cell.angle_beta   90.00
_cell.angle_gamma   90.00
#
_symmetry.space_group_name_H-M   'P 1'
#
loop_
_entity.id
_entity.type
_entity.pdbx_description
1 polymer ?
#
loop_
_entity_poly.entity_id
_entity_poly.type
_entity_poly.pdbx_seq_one_letter_code
_entity_poly.pdbx_strand_id
1 'polypeptide(L)'
;MKLGANSVLFGGHDMETAFKYLTMAGYDGIEMSAIDGMSEHLVLDRWKELAPRIRELSKTYGLELLAMEQPSQDPDRMEKAFQAAAEIGIPVVNCGPGGKTDDEATLGQSIDSLGRLALRA
;
A
#
# COMPACT_ATOMS: atom_id res chain seq x y z
N MET A 1 -17.94 -7.10 -12.10
CA MET A 1 -16.52 -6.65 -12.08
C MET A 1 -16.39 -5.71 -10.89
N LYS A 2 -15.32 -5.82 -10.10
CA LYS A 2 -15.03 -4.89 -8.98
C LYS A 2 -14.00 -3.84 -9.40
N LEU A 3 -14.09 -2.63 -8.85
CA LEU A 3 -13.18 -1.51 -9.11
C LEU A 3 -12.48 -1.06 -7.81
N GLY A 4 -11.16 -0.92 -7.88
CA GLY A 4 -10.34 -0.35 -6.80
C GLY A 4 -9.67 0.95 -7.25
N ALA A 5 -9.32 1.80 -6.29
CA ALA A 5 -8.52 2.99 -6.54
C ALA A 5 -7.47 3.20 -5.45
N ASN A 6 -6.35 3.77 -5.83
CA ASN A 6 -5.26 4.06 -4.91
C ASN A 6 -5.50 5.40 -4.19
N SER A 7 -5.30 5.41 -2.87
CA SER A 7 -5.45 6.59 -2.04
C SER A 7 -4.41 7.69 -2.32
N VAL A 8 -3.35 7.40 -3.08
CA VAL A 8 -2.36 8.38 -3.57
C VAL A 8 -3.00 9.50 -4.40
N LEU A 9 -4.13 9.20 -5.07
CA LEU A 9 -4.92 10.18 -5.83
C LEU A 9 -5.52 11.29 -4.95
N PHE A 10 -5.52 11.09 -3.63
CA PHE A 10 -5.98 12.04 -2.63
C PHE A 10 -4.83 12.74 -1.90
N GLY A 11 -3.64 12.82 -2.51
CA GLY A 11 -2.51 13.57 -1.95
C GLY A 11 -2.91 15.01 -1.56
N GLY A 12 -2.53 15.42 -0.34
CA GLY A 12 -2.93 16.71 0.23
C GLY A 12 -4.29 16.72 0.94
N HIS A 13 -4.99 15.58 0.98
CA HIS A 13 -6.21 15.38 1.77
C HIS A 13 -5.97 14.36 2.89
N ASP A 14 -6.89 14.28 3.85
CA ASP A 14 -6.81 13.27 4.90
C ASP A 14 -7.32 11.89 4.42
N MET A 15 -6.94 10.86 5.17
CA MET A 15 -7.30 9.48 4.85
C MET A 15 -8.82 9.27 4.79
N GLU A 16 -9.60 9.91 5.67
CA GLU A 16 -11.04 9.76 5.65
C GLU A 16 -11.69 10.34 4.38
N THR A 17 -11.16 11.45 3.88
CA THR A 17 -11.56 12.03 2.59
C THR A 17 -11.38 11.01 1.46
N ALA A 18 -10.25 10.30 1.42
CA ALA A 18 -10.03 9.24 0.43
C ALA A 18 -11.11 8.14 0.51
N PHE A 19 -11.37 7.59 1.69
CA PHE A 19 -12.39 6.54 1.86
C PHE A 19 -13.79 7.04 1.48
N LYS A 20 -14.17 8.22 1.97
CA LYS A 20 -15.50 8.81 1.73
C LYS A 20 -15.78 9.01 0.26
N TYR A 21 -14.85 9.66 -0.46
CA TYR A 21 -15.09 10.02 -1.86
C TYR A 21 -14.94 8.83 -2.81
N LEU A 22 -14.11 7.83 -2.49
CA LEU A 22 -14.09 6.57 -3.24
C LEU A 22 -15.42 5.81 -3.13
N THR A 23 -15.97 5.69 -1.92
CA THR A 23 -17.29 5.07 -1.74
C THR A 23 -18.38 5.87 -2.46
N MET A 24 -18.38 7.21 -2.36
CA MET A 24 -19.34 8.05 -3.08
C MET A 24 -19.24 7.94 -4.61
N ALA A 25 -18.04 7.68 -5.12
CA ALA A 25 -17.80 7.45 -6.55
C ALA A 25 -18.14 6.02 -7.02
N GLY A 26 -18.51 5.12 -6.10
CA GLY A 26 -18.92 3.75 -6.42
C GLY A 26 -17.77 2.75 -6.56
N TYR A 27 -16.60 3.03 -5.99
CA TYR A 27 -15.52 2.04 -5.92
C TYR A 27 -15.82 0.96 -4.88
N ASP A 28 -15.38 -0.27 -5.17
CA ASP A 28 -15.56 -1.43 -4.29
C ASP A 28 -14.43 -1.56 -3.26
N GLY A 29 -13.26 -0.98 -3.56
CA GLY A 29 -12.12 -1.06 -2.64
C GLY A 29 -11.03 -0.02 -2.87
N ILE A 30 -10.05 -0.07 -1.98
CA ILE A 30 -8.96 0.90 -1.87
C ILE A 30 -7.60 0.20 -1.83
N GLU A 31 -6.65 0.76 -2.55
CA GLU A 31 -5.22 0.50 -2.35
C GLU A 31 -4.64 1.61 -1.46
N MET A 32 -4.05 1.22 -0.33
CA MET A 32 -3.50 2.15 0.65
C MET A 32 -2.11 2.63 0.22
N SER A 33 -1.98 3.92 -0.06
CA SER A 33 -0.69 4.53 -0.34
C SER A 33 0.17 4.61 0.93
N ALA A 34 1.30 3.90 0.92
CA ALA A 34 2.32 3.89 1.96
C ALA A 34 3.62 4.57 1.48
N ILE A 35 3.43 5.70 0.78
CA ILE A 35 4.49 6.51 0.19
C ILE A 35 4.69 7.78 1.02
N ASP A 36 5.88 7.91 1.61
CA ASP A 36 6.24 9.09 2.40
C ASP A 36 6.30 10.33 1.50
N GLY A 37 5.80 11.46 2.01
CA GLY A 37 5.82 12.73 1.29
C GLY A 37 4.82 12.86 0.12
N MET A 38 3.94 11.86 -0.08
CA MET A 38 2.84 11.95 -1.04
C MET A 38 1.49 12.12 -0.34
N SER A 39 0.78 11.02 -0.11
CA SER A 39 -0.55 11.05 0.51
C SER A 39 -0.50 10.93 2.03
N GLU A 40 0.55 10.31 2.56
CA GLU A 40 0.75 10.06 4.00
C GLU A 40 -0.43 9.33 4.68
N HIS A 41 -1.25 8.60 3.91
CA HIS A 41 -2.39 7.86 4.44
C HIS A 41 -2.00 6.61 5.25
N LEU A 42 -0.91 5.94 4.85
CA LEU A 42 -0.29 4.88 5.63
C LEU A 42 1.21 5.15 5.82
N VAL A 43 1.56 5.93 6.85
CA VAL A 43 2.96 6.16 7.22
C VAL A 43 3.49 4.95 7.98
N LEU A 44 4.43 4.21 7.37
CA LEU A 44 4.92 2.93 7.93
C LEU A 44 5.55 3.07 9.31
N ASP A 45 6.29 4.14 9.59
CA ASP A 45 6.88 4.31 10.94
C ASP A 45 5.84 4.50 12.05
N ARG A 46 4.60 4.83 11.69
CA ARG A 46 3.46 4.98 12.61
C ARG A 46 2.33 4.01 12.31
N TRP A 47 2.60 2.92 11.60
CA TRP A 47 1.53 2.02 11.12
C TRP A 47 0.67 1.47 12.27
N LYS A 48 1.26 1.21 13.44
CA LYS A 48 0.54 0.71 14.63
C LYS A 48 -0.52 1.69 15.14
N GLU A 49 -0.24 2.99 15.04
CA GLU A 49 -1.17 4.06 15.42
C GLU A 49 -2.29 4.20 14.38
N LEU A 50 -1.97 4.01 13.10
CA LEU A 50 -2.90 4.15 11.99
C LEU A 50 -3.80 2.93 11.78
N ALA A 51 -3.33 1.72 12.12
CA ALA A 51 -4.02 0.47 11.84
C ALA A 51 -5.46 0.39 12.39
N PRO A 52 -5.77 0.80 13.64
CA PRO A 52 -7.14 0.83 14.12
C PRO A 52 -8.04 1.73 13.28
N ARG A 53 -7.55 2.94 12.91
CA ARG A 53 -8.32 3.91 12.13
C ARG A 53 -8.57 3.41 10.70
N ILE A 54 -7.60 2.78 10.05
CA ILE A 54 -7.77 2.21 8.71
C ILE A 54 -8.87 1.13 8.71
N ARG A 55 -8.84 0.22 9.69
CA ARG A 55 -9.85 -0.84 9.83
C ARG A 55 -11.23 -0.28 10.13
N GLU A 56 -11.31 0.77 10.95
CA GLU A 56 -12.55 1.49 11.25
C GLU A 56 -13.12 2.14 9.99
N LEU A 57 -12.32 2.86 9.21
CA LEU A 57 -12.74 3.51 7.98
C LEU A 57 -13.23 2.49 6.94
N SER A 58 -12.50 1.39 6.74
CA SER A 58 -12.92 0.31 5.84
C SER A 58 -14.32 -0.23 6.20
N LYS A 59 -14.59 -0.47 7.49
CA LYS A 59 -15.92 -0.89 7.97
C LYS A 59 -16.98 0.19 7.82
N THR A 60 -16.64 1.43 8.14
CA THR A 60 -17.56 2.58 8.13
C THR A 60 -18.05 2.89 6.72
N TYR A 61 -17.14 2.83 5.75
CA TYR A 61 -17.41 3.17 4.36
C TYR A 61 -17.69 1.95 3.47
N GLY A 62 -17.67 0.74 4.05
CA GLY A 62 -17.87 -0.52 3.32
C GLY A 62 -16.84 -0.76 2.21
N LEU A 63 -15.65 -0.14 2.32
CA LEU A 63 -14.63 -0.11 1.27
C LEU A 63 -13.58 -1.19 1.55
N GLU A 64 -13.44 -2.14 0.64
CA GLU A 64 -12.54 -3.29 0.80
C GLU A 64 -11.06 -2.84 0.75
N LEU A 65 -10.22 -3.34 1.67
CA LEU A 65 -8.78 -3.10 1.63
C LEU A 65 -8.13 -4.08 0.65
N LEU A 66 -7.75 -3.60 -0.54
CA LEU A 66 -7.32 -4.45 -1.64
C LEU A 66 -5.81 -4.64 -1.70
N ALA A 67 -5.05 -3.57 -1.47
CA ALA A 67 -3.59 -3.58 -1.59
C ALA A 67 -2.95 -2.44 -0.79
N MET A 68 -1.64 -2.46 -0.69
CA MET A 68 -0.78 -1.38 -0.20
C MET A 68 0.23 -1.02 -1.28
N GLU A 69 0.46 0.27 -1.49
CA GLU A 69 1.52 0.76 -2.37
C GLU A 69 2.75 1.19 -1.58
N GLN A 70 3.86 0.44 -1.72
CA GLN A 70 5.14 0.72 -1.06
C GLN A 70 6.29 0.62 -2.08
N PRO A 71 6.78 1.72 -2.67
CA PRO A 71 7.66 1.69 -3.84
C PRO A 71 9.08 1.15 -3.62
N SER A 72 9.57 1.11 -2.38
CA SER A 72 10.92 0.65 -2.05
C SER A 72 10.99 -0.88 -1.91
N GLN A 73 12.09 -1.48 -2.37
CA GLN A 73 12.44 -2.88 -2.09
C GLN A 73 13.37 -3.05 -0.88
N ASP A 74 13.65 -1.97 -0.14
CA ASP A 74 14.48 -2.03 1.06
C ASP A 74 13.91 -3.06 2.05
N PRO A 75 14.70 -4.07 2.49
CA PRO A 75 14.18 -5.16 3.29
C PRO A 75 13.59 -4.74 4.63
N ASP A 76 14.17 -3.74 5.30
CA ASP A 76 13.71 -3.29 6.61
C ASP A 76 12.40 -2.48 6.49
N ARG A 77 12.28 -1.68 5.43
CA ARG A 77 11.04 -0.98 5.10
C ARG A 77 9.92 -1.95 4.68
N MET A 78 10.25 -2.97 3.89
CA MET A 78 9.29 -4.00 3.48
C MET A 78 8.82 -4.86 4.64
N GLU A 79 9.69 -5.20 5.59
CA GLU A 79 9.31 -5.90 6.82
C GLU A 79 8.23 -5.12 7.60
N LYS A 80 8.38 -3.80 7.73
CA LYS A 80 7.34 -2.94 8.34
C LYS A 80 6.04 -2.96 7.53
N ALA A 81 6.12 -2.96 6.20
CA ALA A 81 4.95 -3.02 5.33
C ALA A 81 4.20 -4.35 5.47
N PHE A 82 4.91 -5.48 5.53
CA PHE A 82 4.31 -6.80 5.76
C PHE A 82 3.62 -6.88 7.12
N GLN A 83 4.28 -6.42 8.19
CA GLN A 83 3.68 -6.37 9.52
C GLN A 83 2.42 -5.49 9.56
N ALA A 84 2.47 -4.31 8.92
CA ALA A 84 1.32 -3.44 8.81
C ALA A 84 0.17 -4.10 8.01
N ALA A 85 0.49 -4.72 6.87
CA ALA A 85 -0.48 -5.42 6.03
C ALA A 85 -1.17 -6.56 6.80
N ALA A 86 -0.40 -7.37 7.52
CA ALA A 86 -0.92 -8.48 8.33
C ALA A 86 -1.85 -8.00 9.46
N GLU A 87 -1.49 -6.93 10.19
CA GLU A 87 -2.36 -6.39 11.26
C GLU A 87 -3.63 -5.74 10.70
N ILE A 88 -3.50 -4.99 9.60
CA ILE A 88 -4.59 -4.22 9.01
C ILE A 88 -5.55 -5.14 8.24
N GLY A 89 -5.04 -6.26 7.69
CA GLY A 89 -5.78 -7.16 6.82
C GLY A 89 -5.72 -6.77 5.34
N ILE A 90 -4.59 -6.22 4.89
CA ILE A 90 -4.35 -5.89 3.47
C ILE A 90 -3.72 -7.12 2.78
N PRO A 91 -4.34 -7.68 1.73
CA PRO A 91 -3.91 -8.97 1.17
C PRO A 91 -2.74 -8.88 0.19
N VAL A 92 -2.43 -7.68 -0.34
CA VAL A 92 -1.37 -7.48 -1.33
C VAL A 92 -0.50 -6.30 -0.91
N VAL A 93 0.82 -6.49 -0.87
CA VAL A 93 1.80 -5.41 -0.74
C VAL A 93 2.53 -5.30 -2.07
N ASN A 94 2.25 -4.23 -2.82
CA ASN A 94 2.96 -3.97 -4.05
C ASN A 94 4.27 -3.21 -3.75
N CYS A 95 5.27 -3.38 -4.60
CA CYS A 95 6.50 -2.60 -4.52
C CYS A 95 7.04 -2.21 -5.90
N GLY A 96 7.92 -1.22 -5.92
CA GLY A 96 8.49 -0.72 -7.16
C GLY A 96 9.37 -1.77 -7.82
N PRO A 97 9.46 -1.80 -9.15
CA PRO A 97 10.23 -2.80 -9.88
C PRO A 97 11.75 -2.64 -9.68
N GLY A 98 12.21 -1.45 -9.28
CA GLY A 98 13.63 -1.11 -9.26
C GLY A 98 14.26 -1.14 -10.66
N GLY A 99 15.59 -1.13 -10.70
CA GLY A 99 16.37 -1.31 -11.92
C GLY A 99 16.26 -0.19 -12.96
N LYS A 100 16.70 -0.49 -14.19
CA LYS A 100 16.72 0.45 -15.33
C LYS A 100 16.12 -0.21 -16.58
N THR A 101 15.49 0.60 -17.42
CA THR A 101 14.99 0.16 -18.74
C THR A 101 16.13 -0.38 -19.59
N ASP A 102 15.86 -1.47 -20.31
CA ASP A 102 16.78 -2.15 -21.24
C ASP A 102 18.11 -2.61 -20.59
N ASP A 103 18.10 -2.94 -19.31
CA ASP A 103 19.28 -3.39 -18.57
C ASP A 103 19.05 -4.77 -17.90
N GLU A 104 19.61 -5.83 -18.49
CA GLU A 104 19.45 -7.21 -18.02
C GLU A 104 20.04 -7.44 -16.62
N ALA A 105 21.12 -6.74 -16.28
CA ALA A 105 21.79 -6.90 -14.99
C ALA A 105 20.90 -6.44 -13.83
N THR A 106 20.26 -5.28 -13.97
CA THR A 106 19.34 -4.76 -12.97
C THR A 106 18.01 -5.51 -12.93
N LEU A 107 17.56 -6.09 -14.06
CA LEU A 107 16.44 -7.04 -14.05
C LEU A 107 16.74 -8.25 -13.14
N GLY A 108 17.91 -8.87 -13.30
CA GLY A 108 18.32 -10.01 -12.46
C GLY A 108 18.36 -9.63 -10.97
N GLN A 109 18.90 -8.45 -10.64
CA GLN A 109 18.93 -7.94 -9.27
C GLN A 109 17.53 -7.73 -8.68
N SER A 110 16.59 -7.19 -9.46
CA SER A 110 15.20 -7.01 -9.03
C SER A 110 14.50 -8.34 -8.78
N ILE A 111 14.69 -9.34 -9.65
CA ILE A 111 14.14 -10.69 -9.45
C ILE A 111 14.65 -11.31 -8.15
N ASP A 112 15.96 -11.27 -7.91
CA ASP A 112 16.58 -11.82 -6.70
C ASP A 112 16.08 -11.09 -5.43
N SER A 113 15.93 -9.77 -5.52
CA SER A 113 15.40 -8.93 -4.45
C SER A 113 13.97 -9.32 -4.09
N LEU A 114 13.07 -9.37 -5.08
CA LEU A 114 11.68 -9.78 -4.90
C LEU A 114 11.57 -11.22 -4.37
N GLY A 115 12.41 -12.14 -4.86
CA GLY A 115 12.45 -13.52 -4.36
C GLY A 115 12.80 -13.59 -2.87
N ARG A 116 13.76 -12.78 -2.40
CA ARG A 116 14.09 -12.70 -0.97
C ARG A 116 12.98 -12.07 -0.14
N LEU A 117 12.30 -11.05 -0.66
CA LEU A 117 11.18 -10.40 0.01
C LEU A 117 9.98 -11.34 0.14
N ALA A 118 9.67 -12.12 -0.90
CA ALA A 118 8.56 -13.07 -0.89
C ALA A 118 8.69 -14.16 0.19
N LEU A 119 9.93 -14.52 0.59
CA LEU A 119 10.16 -15.47 1.69
C LEU A 119 9.89 -14.89 3.09
N ARG A 120 9.67 -13.58 3.20
CA ARG A 120 9.40 -12.86 4.45
C ARG A 120 7.95 -12.38 4.58
N ALA A 121 7.18 -12.43 3.49
CA ALA A 121 5.82 -11.90 3.39
C ALA A 121 4.77 -12.82 4.01
#